data_AF-A0A811PCX1-F1
#
_entry.id   AF-A0A811PCX1-F1
#
_cell.length_a   1.000
_cell.length_b   1.000
_cell.length_c   1.000
_cell.angle_alpha   90.00
_cell.angle_beta   90.00
_cell.angle_gamma   90.00
#
_symmetry.space_group_name_H-M   'P 1'
#
loop_
_entity.id
_entity.type
_entity.pdbx_description
1 polymer ?
#
loop_
_entity_poly.entity_id
_entity_poly.type
_entity_poly.pdbx_seq_one_letter_code
_entity_poly.pdbx_strand_id
1 'polypeptide(L)'
;MAASEMAGLLLLSFTALLLRSSSVRSQGLQIGFYDSYCPDAEDIRKKFADQGLSDHDLVTLVGAHTIGQTDCEFFSYRLYNFTATGNADPTISQASLAQLRALCPPPSGAPGGRRVALDEGSPDAFDVSFFKNVRDGGAVLESDQRLWSDAATQGVVQKYAGNVRGLFGLRFGYEFPKAMVRMSSIGVKTGGQGEIRRRCSRIN
;
A
#
# COMPACT_ATOMS: atom_id res chain seq x y z
N MET A 1 -9.09 -57.23 30.40
CA MET A 1 -9.42 -56.99 28.98
C MET A 1 -9.79 -55.51 28.82
N ALA A 2 -8.81 -54.61 28.71
CA ALA A 2 -9.08 -53.16 28.53
C ALA A 2 -7.83 -52.37 28.06
N ALA A 3 -6.92 -52.99 27.30
CA ALA A 3 -5.66 -52.34 26.91
C ALA A 3 -5.31 -52.49 25.41
N SER A 4 -6.21 -53.05 24.59
CA SER A 4 -5.92 -53.34 23.18
C SER A 4 -6.70 -52.49 22.17
N GLU A 5 -7.60 -51.60 22.59
CA GLU A 5 -8.45 -50.84 21.65
C GLU A 5 -8.06 -49.36 21.47
N MET A 6 -7.21 -48.79 22.34
CA MET A 6 -6.82 -47.37 22.22
C MET A 6 -5.64 -47.10 21.28
N ALA A 7 -4.91 -48.13 20.82
CA ALA A 7 -3.76 -47.95 19.93
C ALA A 7 -4.16 -47.78 18.46
N GLY A 8 -5.34 -48.26 18.04
CA GLY A 8 -5.79 -48.20 16.64
C GLY A 8 -6.32 -46.83 16.20
N LEU A 9 -6.91 -46.06 17.11
CA LEU A 9 -7.53 -44.76 16.82
C LEU A 9 -6.54 -43.60 16.75
N LEU A 10 -5.37 -43.71 17.39
CA LEU A 10 -4.32 -42.69 17.36
C LEU A 10 -3.43 -42.74 16.10
N LEU A 11 -3.39 -43.87 15.40
CA LEU A 11 -2.62 -44.03 14.16
C LEU A 11 -3.38 -43.54 12.92
N LEU A 12 -4.72 -43.56 12.94
CA LEU A 12 -5.56 -43.06 11.84
C LEU A 12 -5.66 -41.52 11.80
N SER A 13 -5.41 -40.83 12.92
CA SER A 13 -5.40 -39.35 12.97
C SER A 13 -4.05 -38.75 12.54
N PHE A 14 -2.95 -39.50 12.64
CA PHE A 14 -1.63 -39.04 12.20
C PHE A 14 -1.42 -39.11 10.68
N THR A 15 -2.05 -40.08 10.00
CA THR A 15 -1.93 -40.21 8.53
C THR A 15 -2.77 -39.17 7.77
N ALA A 16 -3.87 -38.68 8.36
CA ALA A 16 -4.68 -37.60 7.77
C ALA A 16 -4.00 -36.22 7.81
N LEU A 17 -2.96 -36.03 8.65
CA LEU A 17 -2.22 -34.77 8.74
C LEU A 17 -1.13 -34.63 7.66
N LEU A 18 -0.76 -35.73 6.98
CA LEU A 18 0.29 -35.76 5.97
C LEU A 18 -0.22 -35.60 4.52
N LEU A 19 -1.53 -35.47 4.31
CA LEU A 19 -2.15 -35.21 3.00
C LEU A 19 -2.72 -33.79 2.88
N ARG A 20 -2.13 -32.81 3.58
CA ARG A 20 -2.33 -31.40 3.21
C ARG A 20 -1.51 -31.11 1.95
N SER A 21 -2.09 -31.45 0.81
CA SER A 21 -1.68 -30.93 -0.49
C SER A 21 -1.49 -29.42 -0.37
N SER A 22 -0.25 -28.99 -0.30
CA SER A 22 0.11 -27.58 -0.25
C SER A 22 -0.10 -27.03 -1.66
N SER A 23 -1.36 -26.76 -2.00
CA SER A 23 -1.69 -26.04 -3.22
C SER A 23 -0.99 -24.69 -3.16
N VAL A 24 0.06 -24.53 -3.95
CA VAL A 24 0.66 -23.24 -4.23
C VAL A 24 -0.33 -22.48 -5.09
N ARG A 25 -1.30 -21.82 -4.46
CA ARG A 25 -2.11 -20.83 -5.14
C ARG A 25 -1.24 -19.60 -5.27
N SER A 26 -0.83 -19.29 -6.49
CA SER A 26 -0.47 -17.92 -6.84
C SER A 26 -1.70 -17.08 -6.54
N GLN A 27 -1.79 -16.50 -5.34
CA GLN A 27 -2.58 -15.30 -5.19
C GLN A 27 -1.83 -14.26 -6.03
N GLY A 28 -2.23 -14.13 -7.29
CA GLY A 28 -1.84 -12.94 -8.04
C GLY A 28 -2.23 -11.71 -7.20
N LEU A 29 -1.56 -10.58 -7.44
CA LEU A 29 -2.06 -9.28 -6.98
C LEU A 29 -3.57 -9.27 -7.23
N GLN A 30 -4.38 -9.20 -6.17
CA GLN A 30 -5.82 -9.08 -6.35
C GLN A 30 -6.03 -7.77 -7.11
N ILE A 31 -6.35 -7.90 -8.40
CA ILE A 31 -6.90 -6.81 -9.21
C ILE A 31 -8.19 -6.43 -8.49
N GLY A 32 -8.23 -5.21 -7.93
CA GLY A 32 -9.35 -4.76 -7.09
C GLY A 32 -9.00 -3.82 -5.94
N PHE A 33 -7.77 -3.29 -5.83
CA PHE A 33 -7.54 -2.19 -4.88
C PHE A 33 -8.37 -0.95 -5.23
N TYR A 34 -8.63 -0.72 -6.53
CA TYR A 34 -9.60 0.25 -7.05
C TYR A 34 -10.63 -0.49 -7.90
N ASP A 35 -11.73 -0.95 -7.29
CA ASP A 35 -12.79 -1.67 -8.00
C ASP A 35 -13.72 -0.67 -8.73
N SER A 36 -14.02 0.47 -8.10
CA SER A 36 -14.84 1.56 -8.67
C SER A 36 -14.55 2.93 -8.04
N TYR A 37 -14.09 2.96 -6.79
CA TYR A 37 -13.69 4.16 -6.05
C TYR A 37 -12.51 3.84 -5.13
N CYS A 38 -11.78 4.85 -4.66
CA CYS A 38 -10.73 4.65 -3.67
C CYS A 38 -11.33 4.13 -2.35
N PRO A 39 -10.79 3.06 -1.75
CA PRO A 39 -11.27 2.56 -0.45
C PRO A 39 -11.06 3.60 0.66
N ASP A 40 -11.89 3.52 1.70
CA ASP A 40 -11.71 4.33 2.91
C ASP A 40 -10.41 3.98 3.63
N ALA A 41 -9.89 4.94 4.41
CA ALA A 41 -8.67 4.72 5.17
C ALA A 41 -8.81 3.51 6.11
N GLU A 42 -9.99 3.28 6.68
CA GLU A 42 -10.29 2.09 7.49
C GLU A 42 -10.10 0.78 6.70
N ASP A 43 -10.55 0.71 5.45
CA ASP A 43 -10.38 -0.47 4.60
C ASP A 43 -8.91 -0.68 4.22
N ILE A 44 -8.17 0.39 3.94
CA ILE A 44 -6.73 0.33 3.68
C ILE A 44 -6.00 -0.21 4.91
N ARG A 45 -6.33 0.31 6.10
CA ARG A 45 -5.80 -0.17 7.39
C ARG A 45 -6.12 -1.63 7.62
N LYS A 46 -7.36 -2.05 7.37
CA LYS A 46 -7.79 -3.45 7.49
C LYS A 46 -6.95 -4.37 6.60
N LYS A 47 -6.72 -3.98 5.34
CA LYS A 47 -5.87 -4.77 4.42
C LYS A 47 -4.44 -4.95 4.95
N PHE A 48 -3.86 -3.94 5.59
CA PHE A 48 -2.54 -4.04 6.24
C PHE A 48 -2.59 -4.88 7.52
N ALA A 49 -3.62 -4.69 8.35
CA ALA A 49 -3.82 -5.45 9.58
C ALA A 49 -4.01 -6.95 9.30
N ASP A 50 -4.73 -7.31 8.24
CA ASP A 50 -4.90 -8.70 7.79
C ASP A 50 -3.57 -9.35 7.38
N GLN A 51 -2.54 -8.55 7.08
CA GLN A 51 -1.17 -9.01 6.83
C GLN A 51 -0.26 -8.90 8.07
N GLY A 52 -0.81 -8.57 9.24
CA GLY A 52 -0.06 -8.39 10.48
C GLY A 52 0.75 -7.09 10.56
N LEU A 53 0.40 -6.09 9.75
CA LEU A 53 1.03 -4.77 9.74
C LEU A 53 0.17 -3.76 10.51
N SER A 54 0.81 -2.93 11.35
CA SER A 54 0.12 -1.90 12.13
C SER A 54 -0.23 -0.66 11.31
N ASP A 55 -1.09 0.22 11.83
CA ASP A 55 -1.35 1.55 11.23
C ASP A 55 -0.06 2.37 11.06
N HIS A 56 0.91 2.18 11.96
CA HIS A 56 2.23 2.79 11.84
C HIS A 56 3.03 2.20 10.68
N ASP A 57 2.99 0.87 10.49
CA ASP A 57 3.64 0.22 9.35
C ASP A 57 2.99 0.65 8.03
N LEU A 58 1.66 0.76 7.97
CA LEU A 58 0.92 1.31 6.83
C LEU A 58 1.46 2.69 6.43
N VAL A 59 1.39 3.67 7.34
CA VAL A 59 1.81 5.05 7.05
C VAL A 59 3.30 5.11 6.71
N THR A 60 4.12 4.28 7.35
CA THR A 60 5.55 4.23 7.06
C THR A 60 5.80 3.66 5.65
N LEU A 61 5.16 2.55 5.28
CA LEU A 61 5.37 1.88 4.00
C LEU A 61 4.85 2.69 2.81
N VAL A 62 3.70 3.35 2.93
CA VAL A 62 3.21 4.24 1.87
C VAL A 62 4.13 5.45 1.65
N GLY A 63 4.98 5.77 2.64
CA GLY A 63 6.06 6.74 2.49
C GLY A 63 7.01 6.42 1.34
N ALA A 64 7.02 5.19 0.80
CA ALA A 64 7.73 4.86 -0.43
C ALA A 64 7.29 5.70 -1.65
N HIS A 65 6.08 6.28 -1.62
CA HIS A 65 5.60 7.23 -2.62
C HIS A 65 6.34 8.59 -2.60
N THR A 66 7.33 8.78 -1.70
CA THR A 66 8.31 9.88 -1.80
C THR A 66 9.14 9.85 -3.09
N ILE A 67 9.21 8.69 -3.75
CA ILE A 67 9.83 8.54 -5.07
C ILE A 67 8.87 7.88 -6.06
N GLY A 68 9.13 8.09 -7.35
CA GLY A 68 8.40 7.44 -8.43
C GLY A 68 7.24 8.28 -8.97
N GLN A 69 6.47 7.68 -9.87
CA GLN A 69 5.47 8.37 -10.68
C GLN A 69 4.20 7.54 -10.83
N THR A 70 3.09 8.23 -11.09
CA THR A 70 1.80 7.62 -11.43
C THR A 70 1.21 8.25 -12.69
N ASP A 71 0.44 7.48 -13.45
CA ASP A 71 -0.26 7.97 -14.63
C ASP A 71 -1.47 8.83 -14.22
N CYS A 72 -1.71 9.93 -14.95
CA CYS A 72 -2.85 10.83 -14.73
C CYS A 72 -4.20 10.09 -14.64
N GLU A 73 -4.36 8.99 -15.37
CA GLU A 73 -5.58 8.19 -15.39
C GLU A 73 -6.04 7.75 -14.00
N PHE A 74 -5.09 7.41 -13.10
CA PHE A 74 -5.40 6.89 -11.77
C PHE A 74 -5.97 7.92 -10.79
N PHE A 75 -5.85 9.22 -11.07
CA PHE A 75 -6.32 10.28 -10.16
C PHE A 75 -7.06 11.42 -10.86
N SER A 76 -7.19 11.40 -12.19
CA SER A 76 -7.88 12.43 -12.97
C SER A 76 -9.31 12.70 -12.51
N TYR A 77 -10.03 11.67 -12.03
CA TYR A 77 -11.37 11.82 -11.48
C TYR A 77 -11.37 12.78 -10.27
N ARG A 78 -10.32 12.76 -9.43
CA ARG A 78 -10.17 13.71 -8.31
C ARG A 78 -10.03 15.15 -8.78
N LEU A 79 -9.51 15.38 -9.98
CA LEU A 79 -9.29 16.74 -10.49
C LEU A 79 -10.54 17.34 -11.13
N TYR A 80 -11.46 16.51 -11.62
CA TYR A 80 -12.55 16.97 -12.49
C TYR A 80 -13.93 16.43 -12.13
N ASN A 81 -14.05 15.18 -11.67
CA ASN A 81 -15.33 14.48 -11.50
C ASN A 81 -15.35 13.66 -10.19
N PHE A 82 -14.97 14.27 -9.08
CA PHE A 82 -14.90 13.61 -7.78
C PHE A 82 -16.29 13.42 -7.16
N THR A 83 -17.13 14.45 -7.22
CA THR A 83 -18.52 14.40 -6.77
C THR A 83 -19.45 14.12 -7.94
N ALA A 84 -20.67 13.65 -7.66
CA ALA A 84 -21.72 13.45 -8.66
C ALA A 84 -22.06 14.73 -9.47
N THR A 85 -21.69 15.90 -8.95
CA THR A 85 -21.90 17.21 -9.60
C THR A 85 -20.72 17.65 -10.47
N GLY A 86 -19.65 16.86 -10.61
CA GLY A 86 -18.50 17.20 -11.46
C GLY A 86 -17.51 18.20 -10.84
N ASN A 87 -17.30 18.14 -9.52
CA ASN A 87 -16.33 18.98 -8.82
C ASN A 87 -15.00 18.25 -8.58
N ALA A 88 -13.94 19.01 -8.31
CA ALA A 88 -12.68 18.45 -7.81
C ALA A 88 -12.84 17.93 -6.37
N ASP A 89 -11.94 17.03 -5.98
CA ASP A 89 -11.81 16.53 -4.62
C ASP A 89 -11.51 17.68 -3.65
N PRO A 90 -12.39 17.92 -2.65
CA PRO A 90 -12.25 19.05 -1.73
C PRO A 90 -11.04 18.92 -0.78
N THR A 91 -10.41 17.74 -0.72
CA THR A 91 -9.20 17.51 0.08
C THR A 91 -7.92 17.97 -0.62
N ILE A 92 -7.99 18.28 -1.92
CA ILE A 92 -6.85 18.80 -2.69
C ILE A 92 -6.75 20.32 -2.46
N SER A 93 -5.55 20.78 -2.11
CA SER A 93 -5.26 22.21 -1.97
C SER A 93 -5.44 22.94 -3.30
N GLN A 94 -5.84 24.22 -3.27
CA GLN A 94 -6.02 24.98 -4.50
C GLN A 94 -4.72 25.10 -5.33
N ALA A 95 -3.57 25.16 -4.66
CA ALA A 95 -2.26 25.22 -5.31
C ALA A 95 -1.94 23.90 -6.03
N SER A 96 -2.07 22.77 -5.32
CA SER A 96 -1.84 21.44 -5.89
C SER A 96 -2.86 21.11 -6.99
N LEU A 97 -4.13 21.52 -6.84
CA LEU A 97 -5.16 21.35 -7.87
C LEU A 97 -4.79 22.08 -9.17
N ALA A 98 -4.32 23.34 -9.07
CA ALA A 98 -3.92 24.11 -10.24
C ALA A 98 -2.73 23.46 -10.96
N GLN A 99 -1.73 23.01 -10.20
CA GLN A 99 -0.56 22.34 -10.76
C GLN A 99 -0.92 20.98 -11.39
N LEU A 100 -1.67 20.14 -10.68
CA LEU A 100 -2.07 18.83 -11.17
C LEU A 100 -2.95 18.92 -12.41
N ARG A 101 -3.80 19.96 -12.55
CA ARG A 101 -4.56 20.20 -13.79
C ARG A 101 -3.68 20.67 -14.95
N ALA A 102 -2.64 21.46 -14.68
CA ALA A 102 -1.67 21.85 -15.70
C ALA A 102 -0.88 20.65 -16.22
N LEU A 103 -0.51 19.74 -15.32
CA LEU A 103 0.15 18.47 -15.67
C LEU A 103 -0.83 17.51 -16.34
N CYS A 104 -2.04 17.35 -15.81
CA CYS A 104 -3.08 16.44 -16.28
C CYS A 104 -4.34 17.19 -16.72
N PRO A 105 -4.39 17.74 -17.96
CA PRO A 105 -5.56 18.38 -18.53
C PRO A 105 -6.78 17.43 -18.59
N PRO A 106 -7.99 17.96 -18.79
CA PRO A 106 -9.20 17.15 -18.90
C PRO A 106 -9.04 16.07 -19.98
N PRO A 107 -9.65 14.88 -19.80
CA PRO A 107 -9.61 13.82 -20.79
C PRO A 107 -10.19 14.33 -22.12
N SER A 108 -9.35 14.49 -23.15
CA SER A 108 -9.72 15.06 -24.45
C SER A 108 -9.80 14.02 -25.56
N GLY A 109 -9.94 12.74 -25.21
CA GLY A 109 -9.91 11.62 -26.17
C GLY A 109 -8.52 11.30 -26.72
N ALA A 110 -7.48 12.02 -26.30
CA ALA A 110 -6.07 11.73 -26.59
C ALA A 110 -5.49 10.71 -25.59
N PRO A 111 -4.55 9.85 -26.00
CA PRO A 111 -4.21 8.65 -25.25
C PRO A 111 -3.55 8.97 -23.91
N GLY A 112 -3.90 8.16 -22.90
CA GLY A 112 -3.25 8.13 -21.59
C GLY A 112 -1.74 7.92 -21.68
N GLY A 113 -1.05 8.14 -20.56
CA GLY A 113 0.40 7.94 -20.45
C GLY A 113 1.21 9.16 -20.03
N ARG A 114 0.56 10.24 -19.57
CA ARG A 114 1.28 11.29 -18.87
C ARG A 114 1.44 10.93 -17.40
N ARG A 115 2.68 10.95 -16.97
CA ARG A 115 3.09 10.64 -15.60
C ARG A 115 3.36 11.90 -14.81
N VAL A 116 3.01 11.86 -13.53
CA VAL A 116 3.38 12.87 -12.55
C VAL A 116 4.15 12.20 -11.42
N ALA A 117 5.09 12.92 -10.80
CA ALA A 117 5.72 12.46 -9.59
C ALA A 117 4.69 12.35 -8.45
N LEU A 118 4.83 11.33 -7.61
CA LEU A 118 3.99 11.16 -6.42
C LEU A 118 4.37 12.14 -5.29
N ASP A 119 5.61 12.64 -5.32
CA ASP A 119 6.14 13.59 -4.35
C ASP A 119 6.55 14.90 -5.05
N GLU A 120 5.81 15.96 -4.76
CA GLU A 120 6.12 17.30 -5.23
C GLU A 120 7.29 17.88 -4.43
N GLY A 121 8.31 18.36 -5.14
CA GLY A 121 9.46 19.08 -4.56
C GLY A 121 10.71 18.22 -4.36
N SER A 122 10.60 16.90 -4.23
CA SER A 122 11.75 15.99 -4.10
C SER A 122 11.62 14.65 -4.86
N PRO A 123 11.13 14.64 -6.12
CA PRO A 123 10.68 13.41 -6.82
C PRO A 123 11.72 12.28 -6.95
N ASP A 124 13.00 12.60 -6.82
CA ASP A 124 14.13 11.68 -6.92
C ASP A 124 14.83 11.41 -5.57
N ALA A 125 14.34 12.00 -4.47
CA ALA A 125 14.91 11.87 -3.14
C ALA A 125 14.01 11.01 -2.25
N PHE A 126 14.61 10.06 -1.53
CA PHE A 126 13.88 9.30 -0.53
C PHE A 126 13.86 10.06 0.79
N ASP A 127 12.84 10.91 0.99
CA ASP A 127 12.75 11.77 2.17
C ASP A 127 11.33 11.85 2.77
N VAL A 128 10.97 12.97 3.40
CA VAL A 128 9.71 13.16 4.13
C VAL A 128 8.80 14.22 3.50
N SER A 129 9.13 14.78 2.33
CA SER A 129 8.24 15.72 1.63
C SER A 129 6.91 15.10 1.26
N PHE A 130 6.87 13.80 0.92
CA PHE A 130 5.62 13.07 0.72
C PHE A 130 4.63 13.30 1.87
N PHE A 131 5.07 13.17 3.12
CA PHE A 131 4.20 13.35 4.29
C PHE A 131 3.75 14.81 4.46
N LYS A 132 4.58 15.78 4.05
CA LYS A 132 4.19 17.20 4.04
C LYS A 132 3.13 17.46 2.98
N ASN A 133 3.30 16.89 1.80
CA ASN A 133 2.32 16.95 0.72
C ASN A 133 1.00 16.33 1.16
N VAL A 134 1.01 15.16 1.81
CA VAL A 134 -0.20 14.56 2.40
C VAL A 134 -0.87 15.48 3.43
N ARG A 135 -0.10 16.08 4.35
CA ARG A 135 -0.63 17.01 5.36
C ARG A 135 -1.27 18.26 4.73
N ASP A 136 -0.64 18.79 3.69
CA ASP A 136 -0.98 20.09 3.11
C ASP A 136 -2.01 20.00 1.96
N GLY A 137 -2.63 18.83 1.75
CA GLY A 137 -3.61 18.63 0.67
C GLY A 137 -2.99 18.48 -0.71
N GLY A 138 -1.71 18.13 -0.78
CA GLY A 138 -0.93 17.97 -2.01
C GLY A 138 -0.67 16.52 -2.42
N ALA A 139 -1.28 15.52 -1.77
CA ALA A 139 -1.10 14.13 -2.18
C ALA A 139 -1.79 13.84 -3.52
N VAL A 140 -1.05 13.21 -4.44
CA VAL A 140 -1.52 12.89 -5.80
C VAL A 140 -2.62 11.84 -5.81
N LEU A 141 -2.45 10.77 -5.03
CA LEU A 141 -3.42 9.68 -4.92
C LEU A 141 -4.43 9.95 -3.80
N GLU A 142 -5.68 9.54 -4.03
CA GLU A 142 -6.72 9.67 -2.99
C GLU A 142 -6.40 8.82 -1.75
N SER A 143 -5.86 7.62 -1.96
CA SER A 143 -5.48 6.70 -0.88
C SER A 143 -4.47 7.34 0.08
N ASP A 144 -3.56 8.14 -0.48
CA ASP A 144 -2.52 8.83 0.29
C ASP A 144 -3.14 10.00 1.07
N GLN A 145 -4.03 10.77 0.43
CA GLN A 145 -4.71 11.90 1.07
C GLN A 145 -5.64 11.45 2.21
N ARG A 146 -6.30 10.28 2.09
CA ARG A 146 -7.19 9.72 3.12
C ARG A 146 -6.45 9.40 4.43
N LEU A 147 -5.13 9.16 4.40
CA LEU A 147 -4.32 8.94 5.62
C LEU A 147 -4.26 10.18 6.53
N TRP A 148 -4.42 11.37 5.99
CA TRP A 148 -4.48 12.60 6.77
C TRP A 148 -5.86 12.82 7.41
N SER A 149 -6.92 12.38 6.74
CA SER A 149 -8.31 12.54 7.20
C SER A 149 -8.74 11.50 8.23
N ASP A 150 -8.04 10.38 8.34
CA ASP A 150 -8.33 9.32 9.30
C ASP A 150 -7.62 9.53 10.64
N ALA A 151 -8.37 9.45 11.74
CA ALA A 151 -7.87 9.73 13.09
C ALA A 151 -6.79 8.73 13.55
N ALA A 152 -6.81 7.48 13.07
CA ALA A 152 -5.84 6.46 13.47
C ALA A 152 -4.49 6.65 12.76
N THR A 153 -4.49 7.15 11.52
CA THR A 153 -3.26 7.37 10.74
C THR A 153 -2.71 8.79 10.81
N GLN A 154 -3.56 9.80 11.03
CA GLN A 154 -3.18 11.23 11.02
C GLN A 154 -2.02 11.52 11.98
N GLY A 155 -2.07 10.96 13.19
CA GLY A 155 -1.00 11.15 14.19
C GLY A 155 0.35 10.57 13.76
N VAL A 156 0.37 9.54 12.91
CA VAL A 156 1.60 8.99 12.35
C VAL A 156 2.11 9.87 11.20
N VAL A 157 1.22 10.32 10.30
CA VAL A 157 1.58 11.27 9.24
C VAL A 157 2.21 12.52 9.83
N GLN A 158 1.61 13.08 10.89
CA GLN A 158 2.12 14.29 11.54
C GLN A 158 3.52 14.09 12.17
N LYS A 159 3.85 12.87 12.62
CA LYS A 159 5.19 12.53 13.12
C LYS A 159 6.27 12.54 12.03
N TYR A 160 5.92 12.44 10.76
CA TYR A 160 6.87 12.53 9.65
C TYR A 160 6.81 13.87 8.92
N ALA A 161 5.62 14.48 8.84
CA ALA A 161 5.35 15.75 8.18
C ALA A 161 5.85 16.99 8.94
N GLY A 162 6.53 16.86 10.07
CA GLY A 162 6.94 18.01 10.87
C GLY A 162 8.05 18.87 10.24
N ASN A 163 8.22 20.09 10.76
CA ASN A 163 9.12 21.10 10.19
C ASN A 163 10.54 21.12 10.81
N VAL A 164 10.79 20.28 11.82
CA VAL A 164 12.11 20.16 12.45
C VAL A 164 13.04 19.44 11.47
N ARG A 165 13.85 20.24 10.79
CA ARG A 165 14.81 19.76 9.77
C ARG A 165 15.69 18.65 10.34
N GLY A 166 15.83 17.56 9.58
CA GLY A 166 16.69 16.42 9.94
C GLY A 166 16.03 15.41 10.88
N LEU A 167 15.38 15.83 11.97
CA LEU A 167 14.85 14.91 13.00
C LEU A 167 13.81 13.92 12.45
N PHE A 168 12.88 14.42 11.65
CA PHE A 168 11.81 13.59 11.10
C PHE A 168 12.31 12.68 9.97
N GLY A 169 13.27 13.14 9.17
CA GLY A 169 13.96 12.31 8.18
C GLY A 169 14.73 11.17 8.84
N LEU A 170 15.39 11.41 9.98
CA LEU A 170 16.05 10.34 10.74
C LEU A 170 15.06 9.30 11.27
N ARG A 171 13.89 9.73 11.78
CA ARG A 171 12.87 8.80 12.26
C ARG A 171 12.30 7.96 11.10
N PHE A 172 11.95 8.60 9.99
CA PHE A 172 11.44 7.89 8.82
C PHE A 172 12.49 6.91 8.26
N GLY A 173 13.74 7.34 8.11
CA GLY A 173 14.85 6.49 7.66
C GLY A 173 15.16 5.32 8.61
N TYR A 174 14.80 5.42 9.89
CA TYR A 174 14.93 4.33 10.85
C TYR A 174 13.73 3.36 10.83
N GLU A 175 12.50 3.88 10.76
CA GLU A 175 11.29 3.05 10.81
C GLU A 175 10.97 2.40 9.46
N PHE A 176 11.31 3.03 8.33
CA PHE A 176 11.02 2.49 7.00
C PHE A 176 11.68 1.12 6.75
N PRO A 177 12.99 0.92 7.00
CA PRO A 177 13.60 -0.40 6.85
C PRO A 177 12.98 -1.45 7.78
N LYS A 178 12.57 -1.08 9.00
CA LYS A 178 11.91 -2.01 9.94
C LYS A 178 10.55 -2.46 9.42
N ALA A 179 9.76 -1.53 8.89
CA ALA A 179 8.48 -1.85 8.27
C ALA A 179 8.67 -2.73 7.02
N MET A 180 9.69 -2.44 6.20
CA MET A 180 10.06 -3.26 5.05
C MET A 180 10.47 -4.69 5.44
N VAL A 181 11.23 -4.86 6.53
CA VAL A 181 11.59 -6.19 7.06
C VAL A 181 10.33 -6.96 7.50
N ARG A 182 9.43 -6.31 8.26
CA ARG A 182 8.14 -6.94 8.65
C ARG A 182 7.36 -7.36 7.42
N MET A 183 7.19 -6.46 6.44
CA MET A 183 6.49 -6.76 5.19
C MET A 183 7.14 -7.91 4.41
N SER A 184 8.48 -7.94 4.34
CA SER A 184 9.22 -9.00 3.62
C SER A 184 9.09 -10.39 4.27
N SER A 185 8.68 -10.46 5.53
CA SER A 185 8.51 -11.72 6.27
C SER A 185 7.12 -12.34 6.10
N ILE A 186 6.19 -11.64 5.44
CA ILE A 186 4.82 -12.11 5.23
C ILE A 186 4.81 -13.32 4.29
N GLY A 187 4.24 -14.42 4.73
CA GLY A 187 3.95 -15.59 3.88
C GLY A 187 5.17 -16.26 3.26
N VAL A 188 6.38 -16.04 3.82
CA VAL A 188 7.63 -16.59 3.28
C VAL A 188 7.62 -18.11 3.30
N LYS A 189 8.07 -18.71 2.19
CA LYS A 189 8.29 -20.15 2.09
C LYS A 189 9.68 -20.49 2.62
N THR A 190 9.78 -21.48 3.51
CA THR A 190 11.05 -21.89 4.13
C THR A 190 11.26 -23.40 4.04
N GLY A 191 12.51 -23.85 4.21
CA GLY A 191 12.86 -25.28 4.13
C GLY A 191 12.55 -25.87 2.75
N GLY A 192 11.79 -26.98 2.74
CA GLY A 192 11.37 -27.66 1.50
C GLY A 192 10.13 -27.07 0.82
N GLN A 193 9.61 -25.92 1.28
CA GLN A 193 8.40 -25.32 0.70
C GLN A 193 8.71 -24.56 -0.59
N GLY A 194 8.06 -24.92 -1.69
CA GLY A 194 8.22 -24.24 -2.98
C GLY A 194 9.34 -24.81 -3.84
N GLU A 195 10.00 -23.96 -4.62
CA GLU A 195 11.05 -24.34 -5.56
C GLU A 195 12.06 -23.20 -5.77
N ILE A 196 13.28 -23.54 -6.19
CA ILE A 196 14.25 -22.56 -6.70
C ILE A 196 13.98 -22.37 -8.19
N ARG A 197 13.35 -21.25 -8.57
CA ARG A 197 13.05 -20.96 -9.98
C ARG A 197 14.31 -20.72 -10.78
N ARG A 198 14.43 -21.37 -11.93
CA ARG A 198 15.49 -21.11 -12.92
C ARG A 198 15.22 -19.83 -13.73
N ARG A 199 13.94 -19.51 -13.92
CA ARG A 199 13.47 -18.28 -14.57
C ARG A 199 12.30 -17.73 -13.76
N CYS A 200 12.40 -16.50 -13.24
CA CYS A 200 11.38 -15.93 -12.34
C CYS A 200 9.98 -15.88 -12.96
N SER A 201 9.90 -15.73 -14.28
CA SER A 201 8.67 -15.54 -15.04
C SER A 201 7.88 -16.83 -15.34
N ARG A 202 8.39 -18.02 -14.97
CA ARG A 202 7.69 -19.31 -15.18
C ARG A 202 7.95 -20.26 -14.01
N ILE A 203 7.02 -21.19 -13.80
CA ILE A 203 7.21 -22.34 -12.90
C ILE A 203 8.18 -23.30 -13.58
N ASN A 204 9.01 -24.01 -12.80
CA ASN A 204 9.95 -24.98 -13.37
C ASN A 204 9.25 -26.20 -14.00
#